data_AF-A0A1M5BB51-F1
#
_entry.id   AF-A0A1M5BB51-F1
#
_cell.length_a   1.000
_cell.length_b   1.000
_cell.length_c   1.000
_cell.angle_alpha   90.00
_cell.angle_beta   90.00
_cell.angle_gamma   90.00
#
_symmetry.space_group_name_H-M   'P 1'
#
loop_
_entity.id
_entity.type
_entity.pdbx_description
1 polymer ?
#
loop_
_entity_poly.entity_id
_entity_poly.type
_entity_poly.pdbx_seq_one_letter_code
_entity_poly.pdbx_strand_id
1 'polypeptide(L)' 'MKKWHWILLGILTVISLIVEFTMVEHHGDHWWSHIPAFYIILGLVGSAVLIFLSLWLGKLILLRDEDYYDR' A
#
# COMPACT_ATOMS: atom_id res chain seq x y z
N MET A 1 -2.88 15.58 13.84
CA MET A 1 -3.34 15.33 12.44
C MET A 1 -4.77 15.80 12.30
N LYS A 2 -5.08 16.67 11.32
CA LYS A 2 -6.45 17.18 11.14
C LYS A 2 -7.36 16.04 10.67
N LYS A 3 -8.57 15.93 11.25
CA LYS A 3 -9.54 14.84 10.95
C LYS A 3 -9.87 14.68 9.46
N TRP A 4 -9.70 15.75 8.69
CA TRP A 4 -9.91 15.81 7.24
C TRP A 4 -9.16 14.74 6.44
N HIS A 5 -7.92 14.40 6.85
CA HIS A 5 -7.13 13.39 6.13
C HIS A 5 -7.78 12.01 6.20
N TRP A 6 -8.33 11.65 7.37
CA TRP A 6 -9.04 10.38 7.54
C TRP A 6 -10.35 10.32 6.74
N ILE A 7 -11.04 11.46 6.64
CA ILE A 7 -12.26 11.57 5.83
C ILE A 7 -11.92 11.39 4.34
N LEU A 8 -10.89 12.09 3.85
CA LEU A 8 -10.42 11.95 2.47
C LEU A 8 -9.98 10.52 2.14
N LEU A 9 -9.22 9.88 3.05
CA LEU A 9 -8.75 8.51 2.85
C LEU A 9 -9.93 7.53 2.79
N GLY A 10 -10.92 7.69 3.67
CA GLY A 10 -12.16 6.89 3.65
C GLY A 10 -13.00 7.09 2.39
N ILE A 11 -13.10 8.33 1.90
CA ILE A 11 -13.79 8.62 0.63
C ILE A 11 -13.07 7.94 -0.54
N LEU A 12 -11.74 8.04 -0.59
CA LEU A 12 -10.94 7.46 -1.67
C LEU A 12 -11.08 5.92 -1.71
N THR A 13 -11.07 5.24 -0.56
CA THR A 13 -11.27 3.78 -0.50
C THR A 13 -12.67 3.38 -0.94
N VAL A 14 -13.71 4.12 -0.54
CA VAL A 14 -15.09 3.84 -0.99
C VAL A 14 -15.22 4.02 -2.50
N ILE A 15 -14.66 5.08 -3.07
CA ILE A 15 -14.65 5.29 -4.53
C ILE A 15 -13.93 4.14 -5.23
N SER A 16 -12.78 3.72 -4.70
CA SER A 16 -12.01 2.62 -5.28
C SER A 16 -12.79 1.30 -5.27
N LEU A 17 -13.54 1.01 -4.20
CA LEU A 17 -14.42 -0.16 -4.13
C LEU A 17 -15.53 -0.08 -5.18
N ILE A 18 -16.18 1.09 -5.32
CA ILE A 18 -17.24 1.28 -6.33
C ILE A 18 -16.69 1.01 -7.72
N VAL A 19 -15.50 1.53 -8.06
CA VAL A 19 -14.87 1.31 -9.37
C VAL A 19 -14.57 -0.17 -9.60
N GLU A 20 -14.06 -0.87 -8.59
CA GLU A 20 -13.75 -2.30 -8.67
C GLU A 20 -15.01 -3.13 -8.99
N PHE A 21 -16.09 -2.96 -8.23
CA PHE A 21 -17.33 -3.70 -8.46
C PHE A 21 -18.09 -3.28 -9.72
N THR A 22 -17.99 -2.01 -10.14
CA THR A 22 -18.77 -1.52 -11.31
C THR A 22 -18.06 -1.71 -12.64
N MET A 23 -16.73 -1.65 -12.67
CA MET A 23 -15.97 -1.66 -13.93
C MET A 23 -15.09 -2.90 -14.10
N VAL A 24 -14.53 -3.44 -13.02
CA VAL A 24 -13.52 -4.50 -13.10
C VAL A 24 -14.13 -5.90 -13.13
N GLU A 25 -15.22 -6.14 -12.39
CA GLU A 25 -15.95 -7.43 -12.45
C GLU A 25 -16.44 -7.78 -13.86
N HIS A 26 -16.74 -6.79 -14.70
CA HIS A 26 -17.35 -7.02 -16.02
C HIS A 26 -16.34 -7.28 -17.16
N HIS A 27 -15.04 -7.00 -16.94
CA HIS A 27 -14.03 -7.03 -18.02
C HIS A 27 -12.78 -7.86 -17.70
N GLY A 28 -12.66 -8.42 -16.49
CA GLY A 28 -11.45 -9.12 -16.06
C GLY A 28 -11.50 -10.62 -16.32
N ASP A 29 -10.87 -11.10 -17.39
CA ASP A 29 -10.55 -12.53 -17.65
C ASP A 29 -9.51 -13.11 -16.67
N HIS A 30 -9.20 -12.41 -15.58
CA HIS A 30 -8.15 -12.80 -14.65
C HIS A 30 -8.76 -13.41 -13.39
N TRP A 31 -8.27 -14.57 -12.97
CA TRP A 31 -8.80 -15.31 -11.81
C TRP A 31 -8.88 -14.50 -10.50
N TRP A 32 -8.05 -13.46 -10.35
CA TRP A 32 -8.07 -12.58 -9.18
C TRP A 32 -9.19 -11.53 -9.20
N SER A 33 -9.86 -11.30 -10.33
CA SER A 33 -11.03 -10.41 -10.41
C SER A 33 -12.23 -10.94 -9.62
N HIS A 34 -12.27 -12.25 -9.34
CA HIS A 34 -13.26 -12.88 -8.48
C HIS A 34 -13.03 -12.63 -6.98
N ILE A 35 -11.86 -12.11 -6.61
CA ILE A 35 -11.54 -11.80 -5.21
C ILE A 35 -12.03 -10.37 -4.94
N PRO A 36 -13.01 -10.17 -4.04
CA PRO A 36 -13.49 -8.84 -3.73
C PRO A 36 -12.40 -8.00 -3.05
N ALA A 37 -12.31 -6.72 -3.41
CA ALA A 37 -11.34 -5.76 -2.89
C ALA A 37 -9.87 -6.12 -3.17
N PHE A 38 -9.60 -6.98 -4.16
CA PHE A 38 -8.26 -7.48 -4.46
C PHE A 38 -7.27 -6.36 -4.72
N TYR A 39 -7.65 -5.36 -5.52
CA TYR A 39 -6.76 -4.27 -5.90
C TYR A 39 -6.44 -3.33 -4.74
N ILE A 40 -7.40 -3.09 -3.86
CA ILE A 40 -7.20 -2.29 -2.64
C ILE A 40 -6.27 -3.03 -1.68
N ILE A 41 -6.51 -4.33 -1.47
CA ILE A 41 -5.67 -5.16 -0.63
C ILE A 41 -4.25 -5.22 -1.20
N LEU A 42 -4.10 -5.45 -2.50
CA LEU A 42 -2.80 -5.51 -3.16
C LEU A 42 -2.06 -4.17 -3.09
N GLY A 43 -2.76 -3.04 -3.25
CA GLY A 43 -2.17 -1.71 -3.08
C GLY A 43 -1.71 -1.43 -1.64
N LEU A 44 -2.51 -1.83 -0.65
CA LEU A 44 -2.18 -1.67 0.76
C LEU A 44 -1.02 -2.57 1.19
N VAL A 45 -1.06 -3.85 0.81
CA VAL A 45 0.01 -4.82 1.07
C VAL A 45 1.27 -4.41 0.33
N GLY A 46 1.17 -4.02 -0.94
CA GLY A 46 2.31 -3.57 -1.74
C GLY A 46 3.00 -2.36 -1.14
N SER A 47 2.24 -1.35 -0.70
CA SER A 47 2.81 -0.17 -0.03
C SER A 47 3.45 -0.53 1.32
N ALA A 48 2.82 -1.38 2.13
CA ALA A 48 3.42 -1.85 3.38
C ALA A 48 4.73 -2.62 3.13
N VAL A 49 4.72 -3.55 2.16
CA VAL A 49 5.91 -4.32 1.75
C VAL A 49 7.02 -3.38 1.30
N LEU A 50 6.73 -2.36 0.49
CA LEU A 50 7.73 -1.37 0.08
C LEU A 50 8.34 -0.62 1.26
N ILE A 51 7.53 -0.21 2.23
CA ILE A 51 8.02 0.48 3.44
C ILE A 51 8.94 -0.45 4.24
N PHE A 52 8.51 -1.68 4.52
CA PHE A 52 9.31 -2.63 5.29
C PHE A 52 10.58 -3.04 4.56
N LEU A 53 10.49 -3.28 3.25
CA LEU A 53 11.62 -3.63 2.42
C LEU A 53 12.63 -2.48 2.37
N SER A 54 12.15 -1.24 2.23
CA SER A 54 12.99 -0.04 2.28
C SER A 54 13.68 0.10 3.64
N LEU A 55 12.97 -0.12 4.74
CA LEU A 55 13.55 -0.07 6.08
C LEU A 55 14.61 -1.16 6.28
N TRP A 56 14.35 -2.36 5.79
CA TRP A 56 15.28 -3.48 5.88
C TRP A 56 16.54 -3.25 5.04
N LEU A 57 16.38 -2.83 3.78
CA LEU A 57 17.49 -2.43 2.90
C LEU A 57 18.28 -1.26 3.49
N GLY A 58 17.60 -0.28 4.07
CA GLY A 58 18.20 0.83 4.78
C GLY A 58 19.13 0.35 5.88
N LYS A 59 18.68 -0.56 6.74
CA LYS A 59 19.51 -1.15 7.81
C LYS A 59 20.69 -1.97 7.29
N LEU A 60 20.53 -2.64 6.16
CA LEU A 60 21.56 -3.53 5.62
C LEU A 60 22.68 -2.78 4.88
N ILE A 61 22.32 -1.70 4.17
CA ILE A 61 23.23 -1.05 3.19
C ILE A 61 23.52 0.41 3.54
N LEU A 62 22.54 1.11 4.13
CA LEU A 62 22.56 2.58 4.21
C LEU A 62 22.87 3.10 5.62
N LEU A 63 22.42 2.41 6.67
CA LEU A 63 22.74 2.77 8.05
C LEU A 63 24.21 2.43 8.31
N ARG A 64 25.00 3.47 8.56
CA ARG A 64 26.39 3.37 8.98
C ARG A 64 26.44 2.91 10.44
N ASP A 65 27.38 2.03 10.76
CA ASP A 65 27.64 1.59 12.14
C ASP A 65 27.77 2.79 13.09
N GLU A 66 27.14 2.66 14.25
CA GLU A 66 27.02 3.72 15.27
C GLU A 66 28.40 4.18 15.79
N ASP A 67 29.40 3.29 15.73
CA ASP A 67 30.80 3.52 16.13
C ASP A 67 31.57 4.52 15.23
N TYR A 68 30.97 5.02 14.14
CA TYR A 68 31.64 5.98 13.24
C TYR A 68 31.90 7.34 13.89
N TYR A 69 31.09 7.76 14.87
CA TYR A 69 31.23 9.06 15.56
C TYR A 69 32.03 9.00 16.86
N ASP A 70 32.37 7.80 17.33
CA ASP A 70 33.15 7.57 18.54
C ASP A 70 34.67 7.52 18.30
N ARG A 71 35.13 7.84 17.07
CA ARG A 71 36.55 8.01 16.72
C ARG A 71 36.92 9.46 16.46
#